data_AF-A0A973KLQ3-F1
#
_entry.id   AF-A0A973KLQ3-F1
#
_cell.length_a   1.000
_cell.length_b   1.000
_cell.length_c   1.000
_cell.angle_alpha   90.00
_cell.angle_beta   90.00
_cell.angle_gamma   90.00
#
_symmetry.space_group_name_H-M   'P 1'
#
loop_
_entity.id
_entity.type
_entity.pdbx_description
1 polymer ?
#
loop_
_entity_poly.entity_id
_entity_poly.type
_entity_poly.pdbx_seq_one_letter_code
_entity_poly.pdbx_strand_id
1 'polypeptide(L)' 'MSNTYYRDEPVTPSLDHAPACSFDPAPSLTALRAEQPIARLAAPEGAPGVWMISGYDRLYNR' A
#
# COMPACT_ATOMS: atom_id res chain seq x y z
N MET A 1 0.56 -16.76 -15.88
CA MET A 1 1.63 -15.83 -15.48
C MET A 1 1.19 -15.13 -14.21
N SER A 2 1.69 -15.55 -13.05
CA SER A 2 1.48 -14.80 -11.81
C SER A 2 2.27 -13.51 -11.92
N ASN A 3 1.56 -12.40 -12.01
CA ASN A 3 2.19 -11.10 -12.12
C ASN A 3 2.76 -10.78 -10.73
N THR A 4 4.08 -10.87 -10.59
CA THR A 4 4.81 -10.78 -9.31
C THR A 4 4.62 -9.44 -8.61
N TYR A 5 4.05 -8.45 -9.30
CA TYR A 5 3.67 -7.15 -8.75
C TYR A 5 2.39 -7.15 -7.92
N TYR A 6 1.50 -8.13 -8.11
CA TYR A 6 0.26 -8.24 -7.35
C TYR A 6 0.41 -9.34 -6.32
N ARG A 7 0.54 -8.93 -5.05
CA ARG A 7 0.30 -9.83 -3.93
C ARG A 7 -1.17 -9.76 -3.60
N ASP A 8 -1.86 -10.89 -3.73
CA ASP A 8 -3.30 -11.02 -3.44
C ASP A 8 -3.60 -11.04 -1.94
N GLU A 9 -2.59 -11.32 -1.11
CA GLU A 9 -2.74 -11.31 0.34
C GLU A 9 -3.02 -9.88 0.84
N PRO A 10 -4.18 -9.64 1.48
CA PRO A 10 -4.50 -8.33 2.00
C PRO A 10 -3.52 -7.92 3.10
N VAL A 11 -3.04 -6.68 3.05
CA VAL A 11 -2.17 -6.10 4.08
C VAL A 11 -2.96 -5.18 5.02
N THR A 12 -2.53 -5.13 6.29
CA THR A 12 -3.04 -4.21 7.32
C THR A 12 -1.95 -3.22 7.75
N PRO A 13 -1.45 -2.34 6.85
CA PRO A 13 -0.52 -1.30 7.26
C PRO A 13 -1.21 -0.39 8.30
N SER A 14 -0.52 -0.09 9.40
CA SER A 14 -0.99 0.92 10.34
C SER A 14 -0.82 2.29 9.69
N LEU A 15 -1.87 2.74 9.00
CA LEU A 15 -1.95 4.06 8.36
C LEU A 15 -2.45 5.14 9.34
N ASP A 16 -2.99 4.73 10.48
CA ASP A 16 -3.53 5.63 11.51
C ASP A 16 -2.44 6.32 12.33
N HIS A 17 -1.19 5.87 12.23
CA HIS A 17 -0.08 6.48 12.95
C HIS A 17 0.37 7.76 12.23
N ALA A 18 0.16 8.89 12.90
CA ALA A 18 0.72 10.17 12.46
C ALA A 18 2.24 10.07 12.33
N PRO A 19 2.83 10.71 11.31
CA PRO A 19 4.28 10.73 11.17
C PRO A 19 4.93 11.46 12.35
N ALA A 20 6.08 10.97 12.81
CA ALA A 20 6.85 11.60 13.87
C ALA A 20 7.41 12.98 13.47
N CYS A 21 7.56 13.23 12.17
CA CYS A 21 7.98 14.49 11.58
C CYS A 21 6.88 14.95 10.61
N SER A 22 6.40 16.18 10.73
CA SER A 22 5.28 16.70 9.92
C SER A 22 5.56 16.74 8.41
N PHE A 23 6.84 16.69 8.01
CA PHE A 23 7.28 16.73 6.63
C PHE A 23 7.69 15.37 6.07
N ASP A 24 7.72 14.33 6.91
CA ASP A 24 8.01 12.96 6.47
C ASP A 24 6.71 12.14 6.41
N PRO A 25 6.57 11.22 5.43
CA PRO A 25 5.49 10.25 5.45
C PRO A 25 5.62 9.29 6.64
N ALA A 26 4.50 8.68 7.03
CA ALA A 26 4.51 7.65 8.07
C ALA A 26 5.51 6.52 7.71
N PRO A 27 6.31 6.00 8.68
CA PRO A 27 7.26 4.92 8.41
C PRO A 27 6.61 3.67 7.82
N SER A 28 5.38 3.34 8.26
CA SER A 28 4.58 2.23 7.74
C SER A 28 4.27 2.39 6.24
N LEU A 29 3.99 3.60 5.78
CA LEU A 29 3.78 3.91 4.37
C LEU A 29 5.07 3.76 3.55
N THR A 30 6.20 4.19 4.11
CA THR A 30 7.50 4.08 3.46
C THR A 30 7.93 2.61 3.31
N ALA A 31 7.71 1.80 4.34
CA ALA A 31 7.96 0.36 4.31
C ALA A 31 7.06 -0.37 3.31
N LEU A 32 5.75 -0.10 3.33
CA LEU A 32 4.79 -0.67 2.37
C LEU A 32 5.22 -0.38 0.93
N ARG A 33 5.62 0.86 0.63
CA ARG A 33 6.09 1.23 -0.72
C ARG A 33 7.33 0.45 -1.16
N ALA A 34 8.28 0.22 -0.26
CA ALA A 34 9.52 -0.48 -0.58
C ALA A 34 9.29 -1.97 -0.86
N GLU A 35 8.37 -2.59 -0.13
CA GLU A 35 8.08 -4.03 -0.24
C GLU A 35 7.03 -4.35 -1.30
N GLN A 36 5.94 -3.57 -1.33
CA GLN A 36 4.72 -3.84 -2.10
C GLN A 36 4.11 -2.50 -2.61
N PRO A 37 4.64 -1.93 -3.71
CA PRO A 37 4.21 -0.62 -4.21
C PRO A 37 2.77 -0.59 -4.75
N ILE A 38 2.16 -1.76 -4.96
CA ILE A 38 0.72 -1.95 -5.20
C ILE A 38 0.27 -3.03 -4.22
N ALA A 39 -0.67 -2.70 -3.34
CA ALA A 39 -1.13 -3.61 -2.29
C ALA A 39 -2.66 -3.55 -2.13
N ARG A 40 -3.28 -4.69 -1.82
CA ARG A 40 -4.69 -4.75 -1.44
C ARG A 40 -4.78 -4.54 0.07
N LEU A 41 -5.51 -3.53 0.51
CA LEU A 41 -5.77 -3.31 1.94
C LEU A 41 -6.81 -4.32 2.43
N ALA A 42 -6.61 -4.82 3.65
CA ALA A 42 -7.65 -5.56 4.35
C ALA A 42 -8.87 -4.64 4.54
N ALA A 43 -10.04 -5.13 4.12
CA ALA A 43 -11.30 -4.42 4.29
C ALA A 43 -12.17 -5.16 5.31
N PRO A 44 -13.10 -4.46 5.98
CA PRO A 44 -14.13 -5.10 6.80
C PRO A 44 -14.89 -6.17 6.01
N GLU A 45 -15.42 -7.17 6.70
CA GLU A 45 -16.20 -8.23 6.07
C GLU A 45 -17.37 -7.66 5.25
N GLY A 46 -17.53 -8.12 4.01
CA GLY A 46 -18.56 -7.66 3.08
C GLY A 46 -18.26 -6.33 2.37
N ALA A 47 -17.17 -5.63 2.72
CA ALA A 47 -16.74 -4.43 2.01
C ALA A 47 -15.89 -4.77 0.77
N PRO A 48 -16.01 -4.00 -0.33
CA PRO A 48 -15.07 -4.13 -1.44
C PRO A 48 -13.66 -3.76 -0.95
N GLY A 49 -12.67 -4.62 -1.24
CA GLY A 49 -11.27 -4.35 -0.92
C GLY A 49 -10.77 -3.08 -1.61
N VAL A 50 -9.89 -2.32 -0.95
CA VAL A 50 -9.28 -1.11 -1.52
C VAL A 50 -7.88 -1.43 -2.02
N TRP A 51 -7.55 -1.00 -3.24
CA TRP A 51 -6.18 -1.04 -3.74
C TRP A 51 -5.44 0.24 -3.39
N MET A 52 -4.24 0.09 -2.83
CA MET A 52 -3.33 1.17 -2.53
C MET A 52 -2.14 1.13 -3.50
N ILE A 53 -1.87 2.25 -4.15
CA ILE A 53 -0.71 2.44 -5.03
C ILE A 53 0.21 3.47 -4.37
N SER A 54 1.41 3.06 -4.01
CA SER A 54 2.41 3.89 -3.35
C SER A 54 3.69 4.08 -4.20
N GLY A 55 3.88 3.27 -5.25
CA GLY A 55 4.94 3.41 -6.24
C GLY A 55 4.60 4.43 -7.33
N TYR A 56 5.42 5.47 -7.49
CA TYR A 56 5.19 6.52 -8.48
C TYR A 56 5.30 6.00 -9.93
N ASP A 57 6.21 5.07 -10.18
CA ASP A 57 6.39 4.37 -11.46
C ASP A 57 5.14 3.62 -11.92
N ARG A 58 4.23 3.29 -11.00
CA ARG A 58 2.98 2.56 -11.28
C ARG A 58 1.79 3.46 -11.58
N LEU A 59 1.88 4.75 -11.26
CA LEU A 59 0.82 5.71 -11.52
C LEU A 59 0.78 6.17 -12.97
N TYR A 60 1.90 6.04 -13.69
CA TYR A 60 2.01 6.38 -15.09
C TYR A 60 2.31 5.13 -15.89
N ASN A 61 1.32 4.66 -16.66
CA ASN A 61 1.52 3.57 -17.61
C ASN A 61 2.38 4.10 -18.76
N ARG A 62 3.68 3.86 -18.72
CA ARG A 62 4.62 4.15 -19.80
C ARG A 62 5.14 2.86 -20.39
#